data_AF-A0A958VPV6-F1
#
_entry.id   AF-A0A958VPV6-F1
#
_cell.length_a   1.000
_cell.length_b   1.000
_cell.length_c   1.000
_cell.angle_alpha   90.00
_cell.angle_beta   90.00
_cell.angle_gamma   90.00
#
_symmetry.space_group_name_H-M   'P 1'
#
loop_
_entity.id
_entity.type
_entity.pdbx_description
1 polymer ?
#
loop_
_entity_poly.entity_id
_entity_poly.type
_entity_poly.pdbx_seq_one_letter_code
_entity_poly.pdbx_strand_id
1 'polypeptide(L)' 'MFFVLPLLLTSCVAKQSLFNGNNLDGWQNYGTEKWYVENGELICESGPDAQYG' A
#
# COMPACT_ATOMS: atom_id res chain seq x y z
N MET A 1 39.18 -31.16 -5.13
CA MET A 1 38.22 -30.77 -6.18
C MET A 1 36.99 -30.21 -5.49
N PHE A 2 36.63 -28.98 -5.89
CA PHE A 2 35.49 -28.17 -5.48
C PHE A 2 34.22 -28.93 -5.08
N PHE A 3 33.57 -28.53 -4.00
CA PHE A 3 32.13 -28.26 -4.12
C PHE A 3 31.77 -27.04 -3.26
N VAL A 4 31.32 -26.04 -3.99
CA VAL A 4 31.16 -24.65 -3.58
C VAL A 4 29.84 -24.53 -2.82
N LEU A 5 29.87 -23.79 -1.73
CA LEU A 5 28.75 -23.34 -0.90
C LEU A 5 27.52 -22.97 -1.78
N PRO A 6 26.30 -23.50 -1.54
CA PRO A 6 25.11 -22.91 -2.13
C PRO A 6 24.88 -21.59 -1.41
N LEU A 7 25.26 -20.50 -2.10
CA LEU A 7 24.95 -19.14 -1.73
C LEU A 7 23.43 -19.02 -1.58
N LEU A 8 22.97 -18.91 -0.34
CA LEU A 8 21.60 -18.51 -0.01
C LEU A 8 21.30 -17.21 -0.75
N LEU A 9 20.53 -17.29 -1.83
CA LEU A 9 19.93 -16.14 -2.49
C LEU A 9 18.84 -15.59 -1.57
N THR A 10 19.24 -14.85 -0.53
CA THR A 10 18.31 -14.04 0.24
C THR A 10 17.98 -12.82 -0.61
N SER A 11 16.92 -12.92 -1.43
CA SER A 11 16.33 -11.76 -2.07
C SER A 11 15.86 -10.80 -0.98
N CYS A 12 16.49 -9.64 -0.87
CA CYS A 12 15.97 -8.55 -0.04
C CYS A 12 14.67 -8.04 -0.69
N VAL A 13 13.53 -8.40 -0.11
CA VAL A 13 12.26 -7.74 -0.48
C VAL A 13 12.27 -6.37 0.19
N ALA A 14 12.50 -5.33 -0.60
CA ALA A 14 12.35 -3.96 -0.15
C ALA A 14 10.86 -3.72 0.16
N LYS A 15 10.50 -3.66 1.44
CA LYS A 15 9.15 -3.29 1.87
C LYS A 15 8.98 -1.79 1.67
N GLN A 16 8.31 -1.40 0.59
CA GLN A 16 7.93 -0.02 0.37
C GLN A 16 6.55 0.25 0.98
N SER A 17 6.40 1.39 1.66
CA SER A 17 5.08 1.82 2.13
C SER A 17 4.25 2.28 0.92
N LEU A 18 3.02 1.78 0.82
CA LEU A 18 2.06 2.24 -0.19
C LEU A 18 1.53 3.64 0.14
N PHE A 19 1.37 3.93 1.44
CA PHE A 19 0.88 5.21 1.93
C PHE A 19 2.02 6.01 2.56
N ASN A 20 2.06 7.31 2.25
CA ASN A 20 3.13 8.20 2.69
C ASN A 20 2.90 8.78 4.11
N GLY A 21 1.78 8.49 4.76
CA GLY A 21 1.46 8.96 6.11
C GLY A 21 0.85 10.37 6.17
N ASN A 22 0.79 11.10 5.06
CA ASN A 22 0.45 12.51 5.06
C ASN A 22 -0.74 12.84 4.17
N ASN A 23 -0.82 12.26 2.97
CA ASN A 23 -1.83 12.61 1.97
C ASN A 23 -2.01 11.52 0.89
N LEU A 24 -2.90 11.79 -0.05
CA LEU A 24 -3.26 10.88 -1.15
C LEU A 24 -2.48 11.19 -2.44
N ASP A 25 -1.29 11.78 -2.35
CA ASP A 25 -0.49 12.09 -3.55
C ASP A 25 -0.17 10.80 -4.32
N GLY A 26 -0.54 10.77 -5.61
CA GLY A 26 -0.39 9.59 -6.47
C GLY A 26 -1.54 8.58 -6.38
N TRP A 27 -2.54 8.83 -5.54
CA TRP A 27 -3.76 8.02 -5.47
C TRP A 27 -4.87 8.64 -6.31
N GLN A 28 -5.67 7.79 -6.95
CA GLN A 28 -6.83 8.19 -7.73
C GLN A 28 -8.06 7.50 -7.19
N ASN A 29 -9.12 8.27 -6.93
CA ASN A 29 -10.38 7.73 -6.43
C ASN A 29 -11.18 7.12 -7.61
N TYR A 30 -11.62 5.88 -7.43
CA TYR A 30 -12.46 5.14 -8.36
C TYR A 30 -13.68 4.62 -7.61
N GLY A 31 -14.77 5.37 -7.65
CA GLY A 31 -16.01 5.06 -6.93
C GLY A 31 -16.61 6.30 -6.29
N THR A 32 -17.57 6.10 -5.40
CA THR A 32 -18.22 7.19 -4.65
C THR A 32 -17.84 7.20 -3.17
N GLU A 33 -16.89 6.35 -2.78
CA GLU A 33 -16.30 6.33 -1.44
C GLU A 33 -15.50 7.60 -1.18
N LYS A 34 -15.53 8.04 0.08
CA LYS A 34 -14.80 9.19 0.54
C LYS A 34 -13.50 8.72 1.20
N TRP A 35 -12.39 9.08 0.56
CA TRP A 35 -11.04 8.80 1.04
C TRP A 35 -10.39 10.08 1.52
N TYR A 36 -9.81 10.06 2.71
CA TYR A 36 -9.07 11.20 3.26
C TYR A 36 -8.04 10.73 4.29
N VAL A 37 -7.17 11.64 4.71
CA VAL A 37 -6.16 11.37 5.75
C VAL A 37 -6.53 12.14 7.01
N GLU A 38 -6.59 11.44 8.13
CA GLU A 38 -6.81 12.02 9.44
C GLU A 38 -5.84 11.40 10.44
N ASN A 39 -5.16 12.22 11.25
CA ASN A 39 -4.17 11.78 12.23
C ASN A 39 -3.04 10.89 11.67
N GLY A 40 -2.71 11.04 10.39
CA GLY A 40 -1.70 10.23 9.70
C GLY A 40 -2.20 8.83 9.30
N GLU A 41 -3.51 8.60 9.33
CA GLU A 41 -4.16 7.37 8.91
C GLU A 41 -5.02 7.62 7.66
N LEU A 42 -5.04 6.64 6.76
CA LEU A 42 -5.90 6.64 5.58
C LEU A 42 -7.31 6.18 5.99
N ILE A 43 -8.30 7.05 5.86
CA ILE A 43 -9.69 6.78 6.26
C ILE A 43 -10.57 6.45 5.05
N CYS A 44 -11.20 5.28 5.17
CA CYS A 44 -12.31 4.71 4.40
C CYS A 44 -13.72 5.13 4.84
N GLU A 45 -14.40 6.08 4.20
CA GLU A 45 -15.84 6.32 4.44
C GLU A 45 -16.68 5.82 3.26
N SER A 46 -17.67 4.96 3.55
CA SER A 46 -18.63 4.48 2.56
C SER A 46 -19.35 5.64 1.87
N GLY A 47 -19.44 5.57 0.54
CA GLY A 47 -20.15 6.55 -0.27
C GLY A 47 -21.66 6.54 -0.01
N PRO A 48 -22.38 7.63 -0.37
CA PRO A 48 -23.82 7.77 -0.15
C PRO A 48 -24.64 6.73 -0.92
N ASP A 49 -24.09 6.17 -2.00
CA ASP A 49 -24.78 5.16 -2.81
C ASP A 49 -24.81 3.78 -2.13
N ALA A 50 -24.08 3.60 -1.02
CA ALA A 50 -23.95 2.35 -0.26
C ALA A 50 -23.67 1.11 -1.15
N GLN A 51 -23.13 1.34 -2.35
CA GLN A 51 -22.72 0.28 -3.24
C GLN A 51 -21.35 -0.21 -2.76
N TYR A 52 -21.19 -1.52 -2.74
CA TYR A 52 -19.88 -2.13 -2.68
C TYR A 52 -19.24 -1.98 -4.07
N GLY A 53 -18.10 -1.30 -4.15
CA GLY A 53 -17.20 -1.38 -5.30
C GLY A 53 -16.67 -2.80 -5.50
#